data_AF-A0A397HQ17-F1
#
_entry.id   AF-A0A397HQ17-F1
#
_cell.length_a   1.000
_cell.length_b   1.000
_cell.length_c   1.000
_cell.angle_alpha   90.00
_cell.angle_beta   90.00
_cell.angle_gamma   90.00
#
_symmetry.space_group_name_H-M   'P 1'
#
loop_
_entity.id
_entity.type
_entity.pdbx_description
1 polymer ?
#
loop_
_entity_poly.entity_id
_entity_poly.type
_entity_poly.pdbx_seq_one_letter_code
_entity_poly.pdbx_strand_id
1 'polypeptide(L)'
;MTSQEMIRIPQTQNQPFYAQIVTKISTFALKKVHEQFLKVSKTTPKDLLQSCSRTFKSSMECQLYQERPSETENPLQQRWKEYNQQFNHLSEHKKAEVLNKMSNLFQESTVVVQNLQVQQTREHPVEAKNYAQSSTKRDPSTFELVEQGKRRKCGLCHEIGHNSRTCPNAKNIK
;
A
#
# COMPACT_ATOMS: atom_id res chain seq x y z
N MET A 1 29.84 -8.37 2.67
CA MET A 1 29.14 -8.49 3.97
C MET A 1 28.14 -7.35 4.05
N THR A 2 26.88 -7.61 3.73
CA THR A 2 25.82 -6.59 3.78
C THR A 2 25.42 -6.39 5.23
N SER A 3 25.80 -5.25 5.79
CA SER A 3 25.32 -4.79 7.10
C SER A 3 23.80 -4.76 7.06
N GLN A 4 23.15 -5.68 7.79
CA GLN A 4 21.72 -5.60 8.06
C GLN A 4 21.52 -4.35 8.91
N GLU A 5 21.18 -3.22 8.29
CA GLU A 5 20.67 -2.05 9.00
C GLU A 5 19.42 -2.51 9.75
N MET A 6 19.58 -2.76 11.05
CA MET A 6 18.45 -3.03 11.92
C MET A 6 17.60 -1.77 12.00
N ILE A 7 16.55 -1.77 11.19
CA ILE A 7 15.52 -0.75 11.18
C ILE A 7 14.97 -0.65 12.60
N ARG A 8 15.23 0.46 13.29
CA ARG A 8 14.66 0.73 14.62
C ARG A 8 13.16 0.97 14.46
N ILE A 9 12.37 -0.04 14.79
CA ILE A 9 10.91 0.05 14.78
C ILE A 9 10.46 0.77 16.06
N PRO A 10 9.63 1.83 15.95
CA PRO A 10 9.02 2.47 17.10
C PRO A 10 8.23 1.47 17.95
N GLN A 11 8.35 1.53 19.27
CA GLN A 11 7.71 0.58 20.20
C GLN A 11 6.19 0.46 20.01
N THR A 12 5.54 1.53 19.55
CA THR A 12 4.10 1.58 19.26
C THR A 12 3.67 0.68 18.09
N GLN A 13 4.60 0.28 17.22
CA GLN A 13 4.36 -0.59 16.06
C GLN A 13 4.90 -2.01 16.27
N ASN A 14 5.42 -2.32 17.47
CA ASN A 14 5.89 -3.65 17.84
C ASN A 14 4.74 -4.52 18.37
N GLN A 15 3.68 -4.68 17.57
CA GLN A 15 2.58 -5.57 17.89
C GLN A 15 2.84 -6.98 17.31
N PRO A 16 2.47 -8.07 17.99
CA PRO A 16 2.63 -9.44 17.48
C PRO A 16 2.01 -9.63 16.09
N PHE A 17 0.91 -8.92 15.82
CA PHE A 17 0.24 -8.87 14.53
C PHE A 17 1.16 -8.47 13.38
N TYR A 18 2.14 -7.60 13.62
CA TYR A 18 3.07 -7.14 12.59
C TYR A 18 4.39 -7.92 12.53
N ALA A 19 4.62 -8.90 13.41
CA ALA A 19 5.90 -9.59 13.54
C ALA A 19 6.42 -10.18 12.22
N GLN A 20 5.52 -10.65 11.35
CA GLN A 20 5.88 -11.27 10.07
C GLN A 20 6.17 -10.27 8.95
N ILE A 21 5.67 -9.03 9.07
CA ILE A 21 5.76 -8.02 8.00
C ILE A 21 6.78 -6.93 8.33
N VAL A 22 7.06 -6.68 9.60
CA VAL A 22 7.95 -5.62 10.10
C VAL A 22 9.35 -5.69 9.49
N THR A 23 9.87 -6.89 9.22
CA THR A 23 11.19 -7.09 8.59
C THR A 23 11.16 -7.03 7.06
N LYS A 24 9.97 -7.06 6.47
CA LYS A 24 9.77 -7.16 5.01
C LYS A 24 9.36 -5.85 4.36
N ILE A 25 8.94 -4.86 5.15
CA ILE A 25 8.43 -3.59 4.65
C ILE A 25 9.19 -2.41 5.25
N SER A 26 9.21 -1.30 4.53
CA SER A 26 9.78 -0.06 5.05
C SER A 26 9.01 0.47 6.25
N THR A 27 9.66 1.26 7.11
CA THR A 27 9.00 1.92 8.25
C THR A 27 7.82 2.79 7.82
N PHE A 28 7.93 3.44 6.66
CA PHE A 28 6.85 4.22 6.07
C PHE A 28 5.64 3.34 5.72
N ALA A 29 5.87 2.20 5.06
CA ALA A 29 4.82 1.26 4.73
C ALA A 29 4.18 0.67 5.99
N LEU A 30 4.98 0.29 7.00
CA LEU A 30 4.49 -0.20 8.29
C LEU A 30 3.60 0.84 8.98
N LYS A 31 3.98 2.11 8.95
CA LYS A 31 3.17 3.22 9.48
C LYS A 31 1.82 3.31 8.76
N LYS A 32 1.78 3.16 7.44
CA LYS A 32 0.53 3.16 6.67
C LYS A 32 -0.37 1.98 6.98
N VAL A 33 0.20 0.78 7.14
CA VAL A 33 -0.55 -0.40 7.59
C VAL A 33 -1.13 -0.17 8.98
N HIS A 34 -0.35 0.41 9.90
CA HIS A 34 -0.82 0.73 11.24
C HIS A 34 -1.92 1.80 11.26
N GLU A 35 -1.80 2.85 10.44
CA GLU A 35 -2.86 3.86 10.26
C GLU A 35 -4.17 3.22 9.81
N GLN A 36 -4.13 2.26 8.89
CA GLN A 36 -5.33 1.55 8.44
C GLN A 36 -5.90 0.63 9.52
N PHE A 37 -5.04 -0.09 10.25
CA PHE A 37 -5.47 -0.90 11.39
C PHE A 37 -6.22 -0.05 12.42
N LEU A 38 -5.69 1.12 12.78
CA LEU A 38 -6.34 2.04 13.72
C LEU A 38 -7.68 2.58 13.20
N LYS A 39 -7.83 2.77 11.89
CA LYS A 39 -9.11 3.16 11.29
C LYS A 39 -10.13 2.05 11.48
N VAL A 40 -9.78 0.82 11.09
CA VAL A 40 -10.67 -0.35 11.20
C VAL A 40 -11.02 -0.67 12.66
N SER A 41 -10.06 -0.55 13.58
CA SER A 41 -10.31 -0.83 15.00
C SER A 41 -11.22 0.19 15.67
N LYS A 42 -11.29 1.42 15.15
CA LYS A 42 -12.12 2.51 15.69
C LYS A 42 -13.48 2.60 15.02
N THR A 43 -13.60 2.13 13.77
CA THR A 43 -14.89 2.07 13.08
C THR A 43 -15.78 1.01 13.72
N THR A 44 -16.95 1.42 14.20
CA THR A 44 -17.97 0.45 14.59
C THR A 44 -18.57 -0.19 13.32
N PRO A 45 -19.09 -1.43 13.38
CA PRO A 45 -19.68 -2.11 12.22
C PRO A 45 -20.78 -1.29 11.52
N LYS A 46 -21.44 -0.40 12.26
CA LYS A 46 -22.48 0.50 11.73
C LYS A 46 -21.92 1.61 10.84
N ASP A 47 -20.67 2.02 11.05
CA ASP A 47 -20.02 3.10 10.28
C ASP A 47 -19.33 2.61 9.00
N LEU A 48 -18.99 1.31 8.92
CA LEU A 48 -18.40 0.68 7.72
C LEU A 48 -19.39 0.54 6.56
N LEU A 49 -20.70 0.70 6.83
CA LEU A 49 -21.80 0.68 5.86
C LEU A 49 -22.06 2.06 5.23
N GLN A 50 -21.08 2.97 5.25
CA GLN A 50 -21.22 4.22 4.50
C GLN A 50 -21.41 3.88 3.02
N SER A 51 -22.60 4.19 2.52
CA SER A 51 -23.12 3.80 1.20
C SER A 51 -22.04 3.85 0.14
N CYS A 52 -21.82 2.71 -0.53
CA CYS A 52 -20.86 2.54 -1.63
C CYS A 52 -20.85 3.82 -2.49
N SER A 53 -19.70 4.48 -2.56
CA SER A 53 -19.51 5.66 -3.41
C SER A 53 -20.00 5.28 -4.80
N ARG A 54 -21.05 5.94 -5.27
CA ARG A 54 -21.87 5.55 -6.44
C ARG A 54 -21.10 5.48 -7.77
N THR A 55 -19.78 5.62 -7.73
CA THR A 55 -18.85 5.65 -8.87
C THR A 55 -18.72 4.33 -9.62
N PHE A 56 -19.12 3.19 -9.05
CA PHE A 56 -18.95 1.87 -9.71
C PHE A 56 -20.26 1.16 -10.12
N LYS A 57 -21.42 1.83 -10.10
CA LYS A 57 -22.69 1.16 -10.44
C LYS A 57 -22.85 0.79 -11.92
N SER A 58 -22.03 1.34 -12.82
CA SER A 58 -22.25 1.15 -14.27
C SER A 58 -21.48 -0.01 -14.91
N SER A 59 -20.48 -0.60 -14.22
CA SER A 59 -19.62 -1.62 -14.86
C SER A 59 -19.63 -2.98 -14.17
N MET A 60 -19.94 -3.05 -12.87
CA MET A 60 -20.04 -4.33 -12.17
C MET A 60 -21.27 -4.28 -11.27
N GLU A 61 -22.19 -5.22 -11.45
CA GLU A 61 -23.33 -5.43 -10.56
C GLU A 61 -22.84 -5.64 -9.13
N CYS A 62 -22.80 -4.55 -8.37
CA CYS A 62 -22.45 -4.58 -6.96
C CYS A 62 -23.66 -5.17 -6.23
N GLN A 63 -23.71 -6.49 -6.12
CA GLN A 63 -24.72 -7.16 -5.31
C GLN A 63 -24.55 -6.71 -3.86
N LEU A 64 -25.61 -6.11 -3.35
CA LEU A 64 -25.73 -5.68 -1.96
C LEU A 64 -25.36 -6.85 -1.05
N TYR A 65 -24.32 -6.68 -0.23
CA TYR A 65 -24.04 -7.58 0.87
C TYR A 65 -25.23 -7.53 1.84
N GLN A 66 -26.05 -8.58 1.83
CA GLN A 66 -27.05 -8.78 2.88
C GLN A 66 -26.34 -9.08 4.20
N GLU A 67 -26.85 -8.48 5.27
CA GLU A 67 -26.31 -8.64 6.62
C GLU A 67 -26.24 -10.12 7.02
N ARG A 68 -25.09 -10.49 7.58
CA ARG A 68 -24.78 -11.87 7.99
C ARG A 68 -25.60 -12.20 9.25
N PRO A 69 -26.49 -13.22 9.23
CA PRO A 69 -27.15 -13.63 10.46
C PRO A 69 -26.13 -14.24 11.43
N SER A 70 -26.33 -13.94 12.71
CA SER A 70 -25.50 -14.38 13.83
C SER A 70 -25.65 -15.89 14.10
N GLU A 71 -24.51 -16.58 14.15
CA GLU A 71 -24.21 -17.76 14.99
C GLU A 71 -24.78 -19.16 14.69
N THR A 72 -25.26 -19.48 13.48
CA THR A 72 -25.56 -20.89 13.14
C THR A 72 -24.88 -21.33 11.84
N GLU A 73 -23.88 -22.19 11.98
CA GLU A 73 -23.05 -22.84 10.94
C GLU A 73 -22.33 -21.89 9.96
N ASN A 74 -21.12 -22.28 9.54
CA ASN A 74 -20.37 -21.49 8.57
C ASN A 74 -21.18 -21.47 7.25
N PRO A 75 -21.68 -20.31 6.78
CA PRO A 75 -22.55 -20.25 5.60
C PRO A 75 -21.85 -20.81 4.34
N LEU A 76 -20.51 -20.82 4.33
CA LEU A 76 -19.73 -21.45 3.27
C LEU A 76 -19.81 -22.98 3.33
N GLN A 77 -19.84 -23.58 4.52
CA GLN A 77 -19.97 -25.03 4.68
C GLN A 77 -21.34 -25.51 4.21
N GLN A 78 -22.41 -24.78 4.54
CA GLN A 78 -23.76 -25.11 4.07
C GLN A 78 -23.83 -25.03 2.55
N ARG A 79 -23.32 -23.94 1.97
CA ARG A 79 -23.29 -23.76 0.51
C ARG A 79 -22.43 -24.80 -0.20
N TRP A 80 -21.33 -25.23 0.42
CA TRP A 80 -20.49 -26.32 -0.09
C TRP A 80 -21.21 -27.67 -0.08
N LYS A 81 -21.96 -27.98 0.99
CA LYS A 81 -22.78 -29.19 1.05
C LYS A 81 -23.81 -29.21 -0.08
N GLU A 82 -24.52 -28.10 -0.29
CA GLU A 82 -25.50 -27.96 -1.37
C GLU A 82 -24.88 -28.14 -2.75
N TYR A 83 -23.72 -27.51 -2.99
CA TYR A 83 -23.00 -27.66 -4.25
C TYR A 83 -22.58 -29.11 -4.52
N ASN A 84 -22.06 -29.81 -3.50
CA ASN A 84 -21.66 -31.22 -3.64
C ASN A 84 -22.86 -32.13 -3.91
N GLN A 85 -24.00 -31.87 -3.27
CA GLN A 85 -25.22 -32.62 -3.56
C GLN A 85 -25.64 -32.44 -5.02
N GLN A 86 -25.67 -31.19 -5.51
CA GLN A 86 -25.99 -30.89 -6.91
C GLN A 86 -25.00 -31.59 -7.86
N PHE A 87 -23.70 -31.52 -7.56
CA PHE A 87 -22.68 -32.17 -8.38
C PHE A 87 -22.84 -33.69 -8.41
N ASN A 88 -23.15 -34.33 -7.28
CA ASN A 88 -23.33 -35.77 -7.21
C ASN A 88 -24.55 -36.28 -7.99
N HIS A 89 -25.62 -35.48 -8.09
CA HIS A 89 -26.81 -35.77 -8.88
C HIS A 89 -26.63 -35.59 -10.39
N LEU A 90 -25.51 -35.01 -10.86
CA LEU A 90 -25.23 -34.89 -12.28
C LEU A 90 -24.91 -36.26 -12.92
N SER A 91 -25.25 -36.40 -14.20
CA SER A 91 -24.78 -37.51 -15.02
C SER A 91 -23.26 -37.43 -15.24
N GLU A 92 -22.62 -38.56 -15.52
CA GLU A 92 -21.16 -38.64 -15.67
C GLU A 92 -20.61 -37.67 -16.73
N HIS A 93 -21.28 -37.56 -17.87
CA HIS A 93 -20.89 -36.60 -18.91
C HIS A 93 -20.92 -35.15 -18.41
N LYS A 94 -21.96 -34.77 -17.65
CA LYS A 94 -22.06 -33.42 -17.09
C LYS A 94 -21.01 -33.17 -16.02
N LYS A 95 -20.67 -34.19 -15.21
CA LYS A 95 -19.56 -34.11 -14.25
C LYS A 95 -18.24 -33.85 -14.96
N ALA A 96 -17.95 -34.58 -16.04
CA ALA A 96 -16.76 -34.38 -16.85
C ALA A 96 -16.69 -32.97 -17.46
N GLU A 97 -17.81 -32.46 -17.97
CA GLU A 97 -17.89 -31.11 -18.50
C GLU A 97 -17.58 -30.03 -17.44
N VAL A 98 -18.14 -30.16 -16.24
CA VAL A 98 -17.87 -29.24 -15.12
C VAL A 98 -16.40 -29.27 -14.72
N LEU A 99 -15.80 -30.46 -14.62
CA LEU A 99 -14.39 -30.62 -14.29
C LEU A 99 -13.47 -29.98 -15.35
N ASN A 100 -13.79 -30.16 -16.63
CA ASN A 100 -13.06 -29.51 -17.72
C ASN A 100 -13.17 -27.98 -17.66
N LYS A 101 -14.37 -27.46 -17.40
CA LYS A 101 -14.58 -26.02 -17.21
C LYS A 101 -13.78 -25.47 -16.02
N MET A 102 -13.77 -26.17 -14.90
CA MET A 102 -12.95 -25.78 -13.74
C MET A 102 -11.46 -25.79 -14.10
N SER A 103 -10.97 -26.83 -14.78
CA SER A 103 -9.56 -26.91 -15.21
C SER A 103 -9.16 -25.72 -16.09
N ASN A 104 -9.99 -25.34 -17.06
CA ASN A 104 -9.71 -24.21 -17.95
C ASN A 104 -9.61 -22.89 -17.18
N LEU A 105 -10.50 -22.64 -16.20
CA LEU A 105 -10.46 -21.43 -15.38
C LEU A 105 -9.16 -21.32 -14.56
N PHE A 106 -8.65 -22.44 -14.03
CA PHE A 106 -7.38 -22.43 -13.30
C PHE A 106 -6.18 -22.23 -14.21
N GLN A 107 -6.20 -22.81 -15.42
CA GLN A 107 -5.12 -22.67 -16.40
C GLN A 107 -5.08 -21.26 -17.01
N GLU A 108 -6.22 -20.65 -17.33
CA GLU A 108 -6.30 -19.27 -17.82
C GLU A 108 -5.81 -18.26 -16.77
N SER A 109 -5.93 -18.56 -15.48
CA SER A 109 -5.41 -17.69 -14.41
C SER A 109 -3.88 -17.72 -14.28
N THR A 110 -3.20 -18.70 -14.88
CA THR A 110 -1.74 -18.73 -14.98
C THR A 110 -1.26 -17.83 -16.11
N VAL A 111 -1.59 -16.54 -16.03
CA VAL A 111 -0.78 -15.53 -16.71
C VAL A 111 0.61 -15.64 -16.07
N VAL A 112 1.51 -16.35 -16.75
CA VAL A 112 2.94 -16.25 -16.49
C VAL A 112 3.23 -14.76 -16.59
N VAL A 113 3.44 -14.11 -15.43
CA VAL A 113 4.01 -12.78 -15.37
C VAL A 113 5.44 -12.95 -15.88
N GLN A 114 5.59 -12.99 -17.21
CA GLN A 114 6.87 -12.84 -17.84
C GLN A 114 7.30 -11.45 -17.43
N ASN A 115 8.37 -11.36 -16.62
CA ASN A 115 9.04 -10.11 -16.35
C ASN A 115 9.24 -9.42 -17.69
N LEU A 116 8.50 -8.33 -17.94
CA LEU A 116 8.75 -7.50 -19.11
C LEU A 116 10.23 -7.17 -19.04
N GLN A 117 11.01 -7.67 -20.01
CA GLN A 117 12.38 -7.25 -20.15
C GLN A 117 12.32 -5.76 -20.46
N VAL A 118 12.56 -4.96 -19.42
CA VAL A 118 12.71 -3.51 -19.54
C VAL A 118 13.89 -3.29 -20.46
N GLN A 119 13.61 -3.00 -21.73
CA GLN A 119 14.64 -2.52 -22.63
C GLN A 119 15.15 -1.21 -22.04
N GLN A 120 16.43 -1.18 -21.65
CA GLN A 120 17.07 0.04 -21.21
C GLN A 120 16.96 1.05 -22.35
N THR A 121 16.21 2.12 -22.13
CA THR A 121 16.15 3.25 -23.05
C THR A 121 17.54 3.84 -23.17
N ARG A 122 17.96 4.03 -24.43
CA ARG A 122 19.24 4.58 -24.91
C ARG A 122 19.96 5.46 -23.87
N GLU A 123 21.19 5.07 -23.57
CA GLU A 123 22.07 5.82 -22.68
C GLU A 123 22.21 7.28 -23.11
N HIS A 124 22.37 8.14 -22.12
CA HIS A 124 22.59 9.57 -22.32
C HIS A 124 23.97 9.80 -22.94
N PRO A 125 24.11 10.70 -23.93
CA PRO A 125 25.38 10.95 -24.59
C PRO A 125 26.45 11.42 -23.58
N VAL A 126 27.63 10.80 -23.66
CA VAL A 126 28.73 10.90 -22.69
C VAL A 126 29.42 12.28 -22.65
N GLU A 127 29.01 13.24 -23.48
CA GLU A 127 29.66 14.55 -23.60
C GLU A 127 28.73 15.76 -23.38
N ALA A 128 27.74 15.64 -22.49
CA ALA A 128 26.97 16.82 -22.07
C ALA A 128 27.82 17.73 -21.17
N LYS A 129 28.37 18.82 -21.74
CA LYS A 129 29.08 19.86 -21.01
C LYS A 129 28.12 20.61 -20.07
N ASN A 130 28.41 20.62 -18.78
CA ASN A 130 27.66 21.36 -17.75
C ASN A 130 27.86 22.88 -17.93
N TYR A 131 27.02 23.54 -18.73
CA TYR A 131 26.94 25.00 -18.68
C TYR A 131 26.31 25.42 -17.33
N ALA A 132 26.93 26.38 -16.64
CA ALA A 132 26.58 26.81 -15.28
C ALA A 132 25.16 27.38 -15.12
N GLN A 133 24.42 27.55 -16.22
CA GLN A 133 23.04 28.00 -16.23
C GLN A 133 22.16 26.92 -16.85
N SER A 134 21.67 26.02 -15.99
CA SER A 134 20.63 25.06 -16.34
C SER A 134 19.38 25.80 -16.82
N SER A 135 19.05 25.64 -18.11
CA SER A 135 17.81 26.11 -18.73
C SER A 135 16.56 25.35 -18.23
N THR A 136 16.73 24.36 -17.36
CA THR A 136 15.65 23.55 -16.77
C THR A 136 15.39 23.96 -15.33
N LYS A 137 15.28 25.27 -15.05
CA LYS A 137 14.61 25.69 -13.83
C LYS A 137 13.13 25.39 -14.02
N ARG A 138 12.68 24.28 -13.44
CA ARG A 138 11.26 23.99 -13.31
C ARG A 138 10.63 25.11 -12.49
N ASP A 139 9.46 25.57 -12.91
CA ASP A 139 8.66 26.45 -12.08
C ASP A 139 8.37 25.71 -10.76
N PRO A 140 8.79 26.27 -9.62
CA PRO A 140 8.58 25.61 -8.35
C PRO A 140 7.07 25.45 -8.13
N SER A 141 6.66 24.23 -7.79
CA SER A 141 5.26 23.96 -7.52
C SER A 141 4.77 24.83 -6.35
N THR A 142 3.47 25.12 -6.29
CA THR A 142 2.88 25.91 -5.18
C THR A 142 3.22 25.34 -3.81
N PHE A 143 3.46 24.02 -3.69
CA PHE A 143 3.90 23.37 -2.46
C PHE A 143 5.37 23.67 -2.12
N GLU A 144 6.27 23.77 -3.11
CA GLU A 144 7.66 24.16 -2.88
C GLU A 144 7.79 25.62 -2.42
N LEU A 145 6.92 26.51 -2.88
CA LEU A 145 6.87 27.90 -2.40
C LEU A 145 6.55 28.00 -0.90
N VAL A 146 5.67 27.11 -0.40
CA VAL A 146 5.31 27.06 1.02
C VAL A 146 6.47 26.58 1.89
N GLU A 147 7.29 25.64 1.40
CA GLU A 147 8.48 25.17 2.11
C GLU A 147 9.64 26.18 2.05
N GLN A 148 9.83 26.88 0.93
CA GLN A 148 10.86 27.92 0.77
C GLN A 148 10.61 29.15 1.65
N GLY A 149 9.34 29.46 1.95
CA GLY A 149 8.96 30.61 2.77
C GLY A 149 9.32 30.50 4.26
N LYS A 150 9.60 29.29 4.78
CA LYS A 150 10.00 29.09 6.18
C LYS A 150 11.47 28.72 6.26
N ARG A 151 12.35 29.71 6.06
CA ARG A 151 13.77 29.58 6.43
C ARG A 151 13.84 29.15 7.90
N ARG A 152 14.38 27.95 8.15
CA ARG A 152 14.49 27.39 9.50
C ARG A 152 15.31 28.34 10.37
N LYS A 153 14.75 28.76 11.50
CA LYS A 153 15.42 29.53 12.54
C LYS A 153 16.30 28.62 13.39
N CYS A 154 17.45 29.10 13.83
CA CYS A 154 18.34 28.37 14.73
C CYS A 154 17.65 28.13 16.07
N GLY A 155 17.65 26.89 16.60
CA GLY A 155 17.00 26.58 17.88
C GLY A 155 17.69 27.18 19.12
N LEU A 156 18.86 27.79 18.97
CA LEU A 156 19.61 28.42 20.08
C LEU A 156 19.42 29.94 20.08
N CYS A 157 19.71 30.61 18.96
CA CYS A 157 19.62 32.07 18.86
C CYS A 157 18.44 32.60 18.03
N HIS A 158 17.64 31.71 17.42
CA HIS A 158 16.46 32.04 16.62
C HIS A 158 16.71 32.84 15.33
N GLU A 159 17.98 33.08 14.98
CA GLU A 159 18.38 33.70 13.72
C GLU A 159 18.38 32.71 12.55
N ILE A 160 18.18 33.21 11.34
CA ILE A 160 18.18 32.41 10.10
C ILE A 160 19.60 32.27 9.51
N GLY A 161 19.80 31.26 8.66
CA GLY A 161 21.06 31.08 7.90
C GLY A 161 22.08 30.13 8.53
N HIS A 162 21.79 29.56 9.71
CA HIS A 162 22.61 28.53 10.35
C HIS A 162 21.75 27.60 11.22
N ASN A 163 22.31 26.48 11.68
CA ASN A 163 21.62 25.53 12.56
C ASN A 163 22.20 25.57 13.98
N SER A 164 21.60 24.87 14.95
CA SER A 164 22.07 24.86 16.34
C SER A 164 23.51 24.34 16.49
N ARG A 165 23.97 23.47 15.59
CA ARG A 165 25.34 22.92 15.60
C ARG A 165 26.39 23.93 15.15
N THR A 166 26.02 24.88 14.29
CA THR A 166 26.90 25.93 13.76
C THR A 166 26.58 27.30 14.33
N CYS A 167 25.84 27.37 15.44
CA CYS A 167 25.41 28.62 16.03
C CYS A 167 26.60 29.39 16.65
N PRO A 168 26.84 30.65 16.24
CA PRO A 168 27.89 31.47 16.83
C PRO A 168 27.63 31.76 18.32
N ASN A 169 26.35 31.76 18.74
CA ASN A 169 25.93 31.97 20.13
C ASN A 169 25.91 30.70 20.98
N ALA A 170 26.38 29.56 20.47
CA ALA A 170 26.38 28.29 21.22
C ALA A 170 27.19 28.37 22.53
N LYS A 171 28.12 29.32 22.66
CA LYS A 171 28.97 29.49 23.85
C LYS A 171 28.34 30.29 24.99
N ASN A 172 27.19 30.94 24.76
CA ASN A 172 26.54 31.83 25.73
C ASN A 172 25.33 31.21 26.45
N ILE A 173 25.05 29.93 26.20
CA ILE A 173 23.98 29.18 26.87
C ILE A 173 24.66 28.25 27.88
N LYS A 174 24.84 28.74 29.11
CA LYS A 174 25.22 27.95 30.28
C LYS A 174 24.00 27.74 31.16
#